data_AF-A0A3C1P0K0-F1
#
_entry.id   AF-A0A3C1P0K0-F1
#
_cell.length_a   1.000
_cell.length_b   1.000
_cell.length_c   1.000
_cell.angle_alpha   90.00
_cell.angle_beta   90.00
_cell.angle_gamma   90.00
#
_symmetry.space_group_name_H-M   'P 1'
#
loop_
_entity.id
_entity.type
_entity.pdbx_description
1 polymer ?
#
loop_
_entity_poly.entity_id
_entity_poly.type
_entity_poly.pdbx_seq_one_letter_code
_entity_poly.pdbx_strand_id
1 'polypeptide(L)'
;MTTTSGPRPVRAARGTSLTARGWQQEAALRMLMNNLDPEVAEHPDELVVYGGTGKAARDWNSFDAMVRTLTTLADDETMLVQSGRPVGVFRTHEWAPRVLLANSNLVGDWATWPEFRRLEQLGLTMYGQMTAGSWIYIGTQG
;
A
#
# COMPACT_ATOMS: atom_id res chain seq x y z
N MET A 1 -19.75 -7.50 -15.80
CA MET A 1 -18.37 -7.88 -16.16
C MET A 1 -17.43 -7.12 -15.23
N THR A 2 -16.85 -7.79 -14.24
CA THR A 2 -15.79 -7.21 -13.40
C THR A 2 -14.59 -6.94 -14.29
N THR A 3 -14.29 -5.67 -14.55
CA THR A 3 -12.99 -5.27 -15.08
C THR A 3 -11.92 -5.81 -14.13
N THR A 4 -11.16 -6.81 -14.56
CA THR A 4 -10.03 -7.35 -13.80
C THR A 4 -9.05 -6.22 -13.54
N SER A 5 -8.81 -5.92 -12.27
CA SER A 5 -7.76 -5.00 -11.86
C SER A 5 -6.41 -5.52 -12.36
N GLY A 6 -5.55 -4.63 -12.85
CA GLY A 6 -4.28 -5.02 -13.43
C GLY A 6 -3.30 -3.85 -13.63
N PRO A 7 -2.11 -4.16 -14.20
CA PRO A 7 -1.03 -3.22 -14.40
C PRO A 7 -1.43 -2.01 -15.22
N ARG A 8 -0.99 -0.84 -14.77
CA ARG A 8 -1.19 0.45 -15.42
C ARG A 8 -0.24 1.49 -14.83
N PRO A 9 0.11 2.55 -15.59
CA PRO A 9 0.86 3.66 -15.04
C PRO A 9 0.12 4.27 -13.83
N VAL A 10 0.81 4.33 -12.69
CA VAL A 10 0.32 4.99 -11.48
C VAL A 10 1.19 6.21 -11.23
N ARG A 11 0.58 7.35 -10.92
CA ARG A 11 1.28 8.58 -10.53
C ARG A 11 0.48 9.30 -9.48
N ALA A 12 1.17 9.91 -8.51
CA ALA A 12 0.47 10.67 -7.49
C ALA A 12 -0.17 11.95 -8.06
N ALA A 13 -1.35 12.32 -7.58
CA ALA A 13 -1.96 13.60 -7.93
C ALA A 13 -1.07 14.79 -7.53
N ARG A 14 -1.12 15.87 -8.30
CA ARG A 14 -0.32 17.09 -8.10
C ARG A 14 -1.26 18.30 -7.88
N GLY A 15 -0.72 19.39 -7.32
CA GLY A 15 -1.49 20.60 -7.02
C GLY A 15 -2.38 20.48 -5.78
N THR A 16 -3.30 21.44 -5.61
CA THR A 16 -4.09 21.64 -4.39
C THR A 16 -5.48 21.00 -4.42
N SER A 17 -5.93 20.47 -5.56
CA SER A 17 -7.20 19.77 -5.66
C SER A 17 -7.13 18.41 -4.96
N LEU A 18 -8.14 18.10 -4.15
CA LEU A 18 -8.22 16.85 -3.40
C LEU A 18 -8.99 15.78 -4.17
N THR A 19 -8.51 14.54 -4.09
CA THR A 19 -9.26 13.34 -4.51
C THR A 19 -9.99 12.74 -3.30
N ALA A 20 -9.33 12.68 -2.15
CA ALA A 20 -9.89 12.22 -0.88
C ALA A 20 -10.64 13.33 -0.13
N ARG A 21 -11.30 12.96 0.98
CA ARG A 21 -12.10 13.90 1.79
C ARG A 21 -11.28 14.96 2.53
N GLY A 22 -10.02 14.65 2.84
CA GLY A 22 -9.13 15.52 3.59
C GLY A 22 -7.66 15.30 3.25
N TRP A 23 -6.80 16.23 3.68
CA TRP A 23 -5.37 16.21 3.35
C TRP A 23 -4.62 15.01 3.94
N GLN A 24 -5.06 14.48 5.08
CA GLN A 24 -4.40 13.32 5.69
C GLN A 24 -4.61 12.04 4.87
N GLN A 25 -5.82 11.81 4.37
CA GLN A 25 -6.15 10.70 3.48
C GLN A 25 -5.52 10.91 2.10
N GLU A 26 -5.58 12.14 1.58
CA GLU A 26 -4.95 12.51 0.31
C GLU A 26 -3.43 12.28 0.35
N ALA A 27 -2.77 12.62 1.46
CA ALA A 27 -1.33 12.39 1.62
C ALA A 27 -1.00 10.90 1.53
N ALA A 28 -1.71 10.05 2.26
CA ALA A 28 -1.51 8.59 2.18
C ALA A 28 -1.77 8.06 0.75
N LEU A 29 -2.82 8.55 0.08
CA LEU A 29 -3.16 8.17 -1.29
C LEU A 29 -2.05 8.56 -2.28
N ARG A 30 -1.57 9.82 -2.21
CA ARG A 30 -0.50 10.31 -3.07
C ARG A 30 0.79 9.56 -2.81
N MET A 31 1.15 9.30 -1.56
CA MET A 31 2.37 8.59 -1.25
C MET A 31 2.33 7.12 -1.68
N LEU A 32 1.18 6.44 -1.54
CA LEU A 32 0.97 5.10 -2.11
C LEU A 32 1.19 5.11 -3.64
N MET A 33 0.63 6.11 -4.33
CA MET A 33 0.80 6.26 -5.78
C MET A 33 2.23 6.67 -6.18
N ASN A 34 2.92 7.47 -5.36
CA ASN A 34 4.31 7.89 -5.61
C ASN A 34 5.26 6.69 -5.56
N ASN A 35 5.04 5.77 -4.62
CA ASN A 35 5.80 4.52 -4.54
C ASN A 35 5.67 3.65 -5.80
N LEU A 36 4.69 3.89 -6.67
CA LEU A 36 4.47 3.15 -7.91
C LEU A 36 4.64 4.02 -9.16
N ASP A 37 5.16 5.25 -9.01
CA ASP A 37 5.49 6.10 -10.15
C ASP A 37 6.59 5.43 -10.98
N PRO A 38 6.46 5.31 -12.33
CA PRO A 38 7.50 4.74 -13.19
C PRO A 38 8.86 5.43 -13.10
N GLU A 39 8.91 6.67 -12.59
CA GLU A 39 10.16 7.39 -12.35
C GLU A 39 10.77 7.10 -10.97
N VAL A 40 10.07 6.34 -10.11
CA VAL A 40 10.44 6.07 -8.72
C VAL A 40 10.65 4.57 -8.48
N ALA A 41 9.70 3.73 -8.88
CA ALA A 41 9.69 2.29 -8.62
C ALA A 41 10.57 1.50 -9.61
N GLU A 42 11.21 0.44 -9.15
CA GLU A 42 11.99 -0.47 -10.00
C GLU A 42 11.10 -1.26 -10.99
N HIS A 43 9.99 -1.84 -10.52
CA HIS A 43 9.06 -2.63 -11.34
C HIS A 43 7.58 -2.35 -10.96
N PRO A 44 7.03 -1.17 -11.31
CA PRO A 44 5.72 -0.72 -10.85
C PRO A 44 4.54 -1.59 -11.34
N ASP A 45 4.65 -2.20 -12.53
CA ASP A 45 3.60 -3.09 -13.07
C ASP A 45 3.39 -4.35 -12.21
N GLU A 46 4.43 -4.76 -11.48
CA GLU A 46 4.41 -5.86 -10.50
C GLU A 46 4.18 -5.37 -9.06
N LEU A 47 3.90 -4.08 -8.89
CA LEU A 47 3.76 -3.36 -7.61
C LEU A 47 5.05 -3.30 -6.78
N VAL A 48 6.19 -3.65 -7.38
CA VAL A 48 7.50 -3.68 -6.72
C VAL A 48 8.14 -2.30 -6.78
N VAL A 49 8.52 -1.80 -5.62
CA VAL A 49 9.12 -0.49 -5.42
C VAL A 49 10.65 -0.60 -5.46
N TYR A 50 11.24 -1.40 -4.55
CA TYR A 50 12.70 -1.60 -4.47
C TYR A 50 13.06 -2.82 -3.60
N GLY A 51 14.36 -3.15 -3.56
CA GLY A 51 14.90 -4.12 -2.61
C GLY A 51 14.47 -5.56 -2.92
N GLY A 52 14.50 -5.92 -4.20
CA GLY A 52 14.10 -7.22 -4.71
C GLY A 52 12.59 -7.32 -4.91
N THR A 53 11.87 -7.82 -3.90
CA THR A 53 10.40 -8.06 -3.99
C THR A 53 9.59 -7.12 -3.10
N GLY A 54 10.17 -5.99 -2.68
CA GLY A 54 9.52 -5.02 -1.81
C GLY A 54 8.37 -4.31 -2.53
N LYS A 55 7.13 -4.56 -2.11
CA LYS A 55 5.92 -4.08 -2.81
C LYS A 55 5.16 -3.01 -2.03
N ALA A 56 4.44 -2.15 -2.76
CA ALA A 56 3.54 -1.15 -2.18
C ALA A 56 2.15 -1.71 -1.82
N ALA A 57 1.69 -2.74 -2.55
CA ALA A 57 0.42 -3.43 -2.35
C ALA A 57 0.57 -4.92 -2.71
N ARG A 58 -0.26 -5.77 -2.11
CA ARG A 58 -0.14 -7.23 -2.28
C ARG A 58 -0.39 -7.67 -3.72
N ASP A 59 -1.45 -7.12 -4.28
CA ASP A 59 -1.94 -7.35 -5.64
C ASP A 59 -2.74 -6.12 -6.10
N TRP A 60 -3.05 -6.08 -7.39
CA TRP A 60 -3.76 -4.94 -8.00
C TRP A 60 -5.17 -4.74 -7.43
N ASN A 61 -5.87 -5.81 -7.05
CA ASN A 61 -7.16 -5.71 -6.38
C ASN A 61 -7.05 -5.02 -5.02
N SER A 62 -5.99 -5.33 -4.26
CA SER A 62 -5.68 -4.70 -2.98
C SER A 62 -5.30 -3.24 -3.15
N PHE A 63 -4.49 -2.91 -4.16
CA PHE A 63 -4.17 -1.52 -4.52
C PHE A 63 -5.46 -0.72 -4.82
N ASP A 64 -6.32 -1.22 -5.70
CA ASP A 64 -7.56 -0.54 -6.06
C ASP A 64 -8.50 -0.40 -4.87
N ALA A 65 -8.56 -1.40 -4.00
CA ALA A 65 -9.34 -1.34 -2.77
C ALA A 65 -8.79 -0.28 -1.80
N MET A 66 -7.47 -0.15 -1.66
CA MET A 66 -6.86 0.90 -0.83
C MET A 66 -7.13 2.29 -1.40
N VAL A 67 -7.01 2.47 -2.72
CA VAL A 67 -7.35 3.73 -3.39
C VAL A 67 -8.81 4.12 -3.11
N ARG A 68 -9.76 3.22 -3.38
CA ARG A 68 -11.20 3.48 -3.12
C ARG A 68 -11.48 3.79 -1.65
N THR A 69 -10.83 3.08 -0.73
CA THR A 69 -11.00 3.27 0.71
C THR A 69 -10.46 4.64 1.12
N LEU A 70 -9.23 5.00 0.74
CA LEU A 70 -8.63 6.30 1.06
C LEU A 70 -9.42 7.48 0.48
N THR A 71 -10.01 7.33 -0.72
CA THR A 71 -10.88 8.36 -1.31
C THR A 71 -12.12 8.66 -0.45
N THR A 72 -12.63 7.67 0.30
CA THR A 72 -13.90 7.78 1.04
C THR A 72 -13.77 7.74 2.56
N LEU A 73 -12.58 7.46 3.09
CA LEU A 73 -12.27 7.36 4.52
C LEU A 73 -12.58 8.68 5.25
N ALA A 74 -13.35 8.62 6.33
CA ALA A 74 -13.67 9.78 7.15
C ALA A 74 -12.49 10.22 8.03
N ASP A 75 -12.60 11.42 8.60
CA ASP A 75 -11.56 12.01 9.45
C ASP A 75 -11.46 11.33 10.83
N ASP A 76 -12.49 10.60 11.25
CA ASP A 76 -12.49 9.80 12.48
C ASP A 76 -12.44 8.29 12.20
N GLU A 77 -11.95 7.89 11.03
CA GLU A 77 -11.76 6.49 10.66
C GLU A 77 -10.28 6.14 10.44
N THR A 78 -9.95 4.87 10.65
CA THR A 78 -8.63 4.29 10.42
C THR A 78 -8.75 3.04 9.56
N MET A 79 -8.06 3.02 8.43
CA MET A 79 -7.91 1.83 7.58
C MET A 79 -6.79 0.93 8.11
N LEU A 80 -7.04 -0.37 8.21
CA LEU A 80 -6.04 -1.38 8.54
C LEU A 80 -5.53 -2.07 7.28
N VAL A 81 -4.22 -2.10 7.09
CA VAL A 81 -3.54 -2.78 5.99
C VAL A 81 -2.67 -3.90 6.54
N GLN A 82 -3.02 -5.14 6.19
CA GLN A 82 -2.26 -6.33 6.57
C GLN A 82 -1.52 -6.86 5.36
N SER A 83 -0.19 -6.89 5.41
CA SER A 83 0.70 -7.30 4.31
C SER A 83 0.18 -6.83 2.94
N GLY A 84 0.04 -5.52 2.78
CA GLY A 84 -0.39 -4.87 1.53
C GLY A 84 -1.84 -5.07 1.11
N ARG A 85 -2.71 -5.60 1.98
CA ARG A 85 -4.16 -5.76 1.72
C ARG A 85 -4.99 -4.93 2.71
N PRO A 86 -5.95 -4.12 2.26
CA PRO A 86 -6.88 -3.44 3.16
C PRO A 86 -7.87 -4.45 3.74
N VAL A 87 -7.86 -4.64 5.06
CA VAL A 87 -8.65 -5.69 5.74
C VAL A 87 -9.82 -5.16 6.56
N GLY A 88 -9.86 -3.85 6.83
CA GLY A 88 -10.97 -3.24 7.54
C GLY A 88 -10.80 -1.73 7.74
N VAL A 89 -11.91 -1.08 8.06
CA VAL A 89 -11.97 0.31 8.49
C VAL A 89 -12.70 0.33 9.82
N PHE A 90 -12.14 1.03 10.80
CA PHE A 90 -12.75 1.18 12.12
C PHE A 90 -12.83 2.65 12.46
N ARG A 91 -13.92 3.03 13.15
CA ARG A 91 -14.04 4.35 13.73
C ARG A 91 -13.06 4.49 14.91
N THR A 92 -12.29 5.55 14.88
CA THR A 92 -11.34 5.96 15.92
C THR A 92 -11.67 7.40 16.34
N HIS A 93 -10.81 8.37 16.05
CA HIS A 93 -11.00 9.80 16.32
C HIS A 93 -10.09 10.65 15.42
N GLU A 94 -10.33 11.95 15.31
CA GLU A 94 -9.63 12.85 14.38
C GLU A 94 -8.10 12.89 14.55
N TRP A 95 -7.60 12.71 15.78
CA TRP A 95 -6.16 12.67 16.06
C TRP A 95 -5.48 11.30 15.89
N ALA A 96 -6.23 10.25 15.55
CA ALA A 96 -5.67 8.92 15.30
C ALA A 96 -5.00 8.86 13.91
N PRO A 97 -4.09 7.90 13.66
CA PRO A 97 -3.61 7.64 12.32
C PRO A 97 -4.75 7.26 11.37
N ARG A 98 -4.75 7.78 10.13
CA ARG A 98 -5.70 7.37 9.09
C ARG A 98 -5.44 5.97 8.56
N VAL A 99 -4.20 5.49 8.65
CA VAL A 99 -3.80 4.17 8.18
C VAL A 99 -2.86 3.53 9.20
N LEU A 100 -3.11 2.26 9.54
CA LEU A 100 -2.19 1.41 10.30
C LEU A 100 -1.78 0.23 9.42
N LEU A 101 -0.48 -0.03 9.34
CA LEU A 101 0.09 -1.05 8.46
C LEU A 101 0.90 -2.06 9.28
N ALA A 102 0.70 -3.35 9.00
CA ALA A 102 1.54 -4.44 9.51
C ALA A 102 1.87 -5.37 8.35
N ASN A 103 3.14 -5.34 7.90
CA ASN A 103 3.58 -6.06 6.71
C ASN A 103 4.63 -7.11 7.06
N SER A 104 4.54 -8.29 6.44
CA SER A 104 5.56 -9.36 6.50
C SER A 104 5.78 -9.99 7.88
N ASN A 105 5.00 -9.64 8.90
CA ASN A 105 5.13 -10.21 10.23
C ASN A 105 4.76 -11.69 10.23
N LEU A 106 5.67 -12.54 10.72
CA LEU A 106 5.45 -13.96 10.96
C LEU A 106 5.84 -14.26 12.41
N VAL A 107 5.21 -15.28 13.00
CA VAL A 107 5.60 -15.78 14.32
C VAL A 107 7.05 -16.30 14.24
N GLY A 108 7.84 -16.10 15.30
CA GLY A 108 9.30 -16.29 15.29
C GLY A 108 9.78 -17.63 14.68
N ASP A 109 9.18 -18.75 15.08
CA ASP A 109 9.54 -20.08 14.58
C ASP A 109 9.26 -20.27 13.07
N TRP A 110 8.40 -19.42 12.49
CA TRP A 110 8.01 -19.43 11.08
C TRP A 110 8.59 -18.26 10.29
N ALA A 111 9.38 -17.37 10.92
CA ALA A 111 9.97 -16.19 10.29
C ALA A 111 11.17 -16.55 9.39
N THR A 112 10.93 -17.40 8.39
CA THR A 112 11.93 -17.92 7.45
C THR A 112 11.53 -17.61 6.01
N TRP A 113 12.52 -17.49 5.12
CA TRP A 113 12.27 -17.26 3.71
C TRP A 113 11.43 -18.35 3.03
N PRO A 114 11.67 -19.66 3.24
CA PRO A 114 10.82 -20.70 2.64
C PRO A 114 9.35 -20.57 3.01
N GLU A 115 9.03 -20.32 4.28
CA GLU A 115 7.66 -20.16 4.74
C GLU A 115 7.04 -18.86 4.21
N PHE A 116 7.80 -17.77 4.23
CA PHE A 116 7.38 -16.51 3.64
C PHE A 116 7.01 -16.67 2.16
N ARG A 117 7.87 -17.32 1.35
CA ARG A 117 7.63 -17.55 -0.08
C ARG A 117 6.45 -18.47 -0.33
N ARG A 118 6.23 -19.49 0.53
CA ARG A 118 5.03 -20.32 0.48
C ARG A 118 3.76 -19.48 0.68
N LEU A 119 3.73 -18.61 1.70
CA LEU A 119 2.59 -17.73 1.97
C LEU A 119 2.39 -16.68 0.87
N GLU A 120 3.48 -16.17 0.29
CA GLU A 120 3.43 -15.22 -0.82
C GLU A 120 2.83 -15.85 -2.08
N GLN A 121 3.24 -17.07 -2.43
CA GLN A 121 2.66 -17.84 -3.55
C GLN A 121 1.16 -18.13 -3.35
N LEU A 122 0.71 -18.26 -2.10
CA LEU A 122 -0.70 -18.41 -1.74
C LEU A 122 -1.47 -17.08 -1.68
N GLY A 123 -0.80 -15.93 -1.91
CA GLY A 123 -1.42 -14.60 -1.81
C GLY A 123 -1.78 -14.17 -0.38
N LEU A 124 -1.11 -14.74 0.63
CA LEU A 124 -1.40 -14.52 2.05
C LEU A 124 -0.49 -13.48 2.72
N THR A 125 0.65 -13.16 2.10
CA THR A 125 1.57 -12.14 2.60
C THR A 125 2.17 -11.33 1.45
N MET A 126 2.93 -10.30 1.80
CA MET A 126 3.63 -9.38 0.89
C MET A 126 4.90 -8.92 1.58
N TYR A 127 6.01 -8.83 0.83
CA TYR A 127 7.25 -8.31 1.38
C TYR A 127 7.21 -6.78 1.35
N GLY A 128 7.20 -6.15 2.52
CA GLY A 128 7.04 -4.71 2.66
C GLY A 128 8.32 -3.89 2.54
N GLN A 129 9.49 -4.52 2.59
CA GLN A 129 10.75 -3.80 2.83
C GLN A 129 10.57 -2.84 4.03
N MET A 130 11.19 -1.66 4.01
CA MET A 130 11.02 -0.58 4.95
C MET A 130 10.01 0.42 4.39
N THR A 131 10.34 1.11 3.30
CA THR A 131 9.52 2.23 2.78
C THR A 131 8.63 1.85 1.60
N ALA A 132 8.77 0.63 1.05
CA ALA A 132 7.95 0.14 -0.05
C ALA A 132 6.50 -0.07 0.41
N GLY A 133 6.31 -0.89 1.44
CA GLY A 133 5.00 -1.22 2.00
C GLY A 133 4.45 -0.19 2.98
N SER A 134 5.23 0.85 3.33
CA SER A 134 4.80 1.96 4.20
C SER A 134 4.62 3.29 3.47
N TRP A 135 4.77 3.29 2.15
CA TRP A 135 4.47 4.43 1.27
C TRP A 135 5.23 5.70 1.62
N ILE A 136 6.55 5.60 1.66
CA ILE A 136 7.41 6.78 1.88
C ILE A 136 8.73 6.68 1.11
N TYR A 137 8.75 5.92 0.02
CA TYR A 137 9.92 5.80 -0.85
C TYR A 137 9.99 6.99 -1.80
N ILE A 138 11.19 7.56 -1.96
CA ILE A 138 11.45 8.79 -2.72
C ILE A 138 12.53 8.58 -3.78
N GLY A 139 12.65 7.35 -4.28
CA GLY A 139 13.72 6.98 -5.21
C GLY A 139 15.08 6.91 -4.53
N THR A 140 16.13 7.06 -5.31
CA THR A 140 17.53 6.89 -4.88
C THR A 140 18.07 8.01 -3.99
N GLN A 141 17.26 9.04 -3.71
CA GLN A 141 17.66 10.14 -2.82
C GLN A 141 17.62 9.73 -1.34
N GLY A 142 16.64 8.90 -0.97
CA GLY A 142 16.43 8.46 0.42
C GLY A 142 17.51 7.50 0.90
#